data_AF-A0A965XUN0-F1
#
_entry.id   AF-A0A965XUN0-F1
#
_cell.length_a   1.000
_cell.length_b   1.000
_cell.length_c   1.000
_cell.angle_alpha   90.00
_cell.angle_beta   90.00
_cell.angle_gamma   90.00
#
_symmetry.space_group_name_H-M   'P 1'
#
loop_
_entity.id
_entity.type
_entity.pdbx_description
1 polymer ?
#
loop_
_entity_poly.entity_id
_entity_poly.type
_entity_poly.pdbx_seq_one_letter_code
_entity_poly.pdbx_strand_id
1 'polypeptide(L)' 'MDEIKGKPIGVFDSGTGGLTVLRALRRRLPHEDMVYLGDTARLPFGTKSAKTVTSYAMQAARYLAGQGIKMLVVACNTAS' A
#
# COMPACT_ATOMS: atom_id res chain seq x y z
N MET A 1 -19.57 -2.47 14.58
CA MET A 1 -18.74 -3.52 13.93
C MET A 1 -18.85 -3.47 12.41
N ASP A 2 -20.02 -3.15 11.85
CA ASP A 2 -20.23 -3.12 10.39
C ASP A 2 -19.53 -1.96 9.65
N GLU A 3 -19.25 -0.85 10.35
CA GLU A 3 -18.61 0.33 9.76
C GLU A 3 -17.17 0.09 9.28
N ILE A 4 -16.49 -0.94 9.80
CA ILE A 4 -15.15 -1.34 9.34
C ILE A 4 -15.25 -2.28 8.13
N LYS A 5 -16.31 -3.09 8.00
CA LYS A 5 -16.43 -4.08 6.91
C LYS A 5 -16.48 -3.42 5.53
N GLY A 6 -17.18 -2.29 5.40
CA GLY A 6 -17.33 -1.57 4.12
C GLY A 6 -16.13 -0.71 3.70
N LYS A 7 -15.05 -0.67 4.50
CA LYS A 7 -13.85 0.12 4.19
C LYS A 7 -12.87 -0.68 3.31
N PRO A 8 -12.14 -0.05 2.39
CA PRO A 8 -11.23 -0.75 1.49
C PRO A 8 -9.93 -1.20 2.19
N ILE A 9 -9.23 -2.16 1.59
CA ILE A 9 -7.84 -2.50 1.92
C ILE A 9 -6.90 -1.58 1.13
N GLY A 10 -6.03 -0.85 1.82
CA GLY A 10 -4.97 -0.07 1.18
C GLY A 10 -3.76 -0.94 0.84
N VAL A 11 -3.22 -0.81 -0.35
CA VAL A 11 -2.01 -1.49 -0.81
C VAL A 11 -1.00 -0.43 -1.24
N PHE A 12 0.18 -0.42 -0.63
CA PHE A 12 1.25 0.52 -0.94
C PHE A 12 2.43 -0.19 -1.60
N ASP A 13 2.96 0.39 -2.67
CA ASP A 13 4.24 0.00 -3.28
C ASP A 13 5.05 1.24 -3.72
N SER A 14 6.36 1.07 -3.86
CA SER A 14 7.23 2.12 -4.41
C SER A 14 7.01 2.38 -5.89
N GLY A 15 6.40 1.45 -6.63
CA GLY A 15 6.16 1.59 -8.07
C GLY A 15 4.94 0.81 -8.53
N THR A 16 5.10 0.01 -9.59
CA THR A 16 4.05 -0.84 -10.17
C THR A 16 4.24 -2.33 -9.87
N GLY A 17 5.37 -2.72 -9.25
CA GLY A 17 5.70 -4.11 -8.96
C GLY A 17 4.70 -4.77 -8.01
N GLY A 18 4.16 -3.99 -7.06
CA GLY A 18 3.14 -4.39 -6.11
C GLY A 18 1.78 -4.73 -6.73
N LEU A 19 1.56 -4.46 -8.03
CA LEU A 19 0.36 -4.93 -8.73
C LEU A 19 0.28 -6.46 -8.77
N THR A 20 1.42 -7.16 -8.67
CA THR A 20 1.46 -8.62 -8.52
C THR A 20 0.82 -9.08 -7.20
N VAL A 21 1.14 -8.39 -6.10
CA VAL A 21 0.52 -8.60 -4.78
C VAL A 21 -0.96 -8.24 -4.82
N LEU A 22 -1.33 -7.10 -5.41
CA LEU A 22 -2.72 -6.69 -5.58
C LEU A 22 -3.53 -7.76 -6.35
N ARG A 23 -2.97 -8.31 -7.43
CA ARG A 23 -3.60 -9.39 -8.20
C ARG A 23 -3.80 -10.66 -7.37
N ALA A 24 -2.83 -11.02 -6.54
CA ALA A 24 -2.96 -12.17 -5.64
C ALA A 24 -4.04 -11.94 -4.58
N LEU A 25 -4.09 -10.74 -3.98
CA LEU A 25 -5.11 -10.34 -3.03
C LEU A 25 -6.50 -10.40 -3.65
N ARG A 26 -6.73 -9.80 -4.83
CA ARG A 26 -8.03 -9.83 -5.51
C ARG A 26 -8.53 -11.25 -5.83
N ARG A 27 -7.61 -12.20 -6.04
CA ARG A 27 -7.96 -13.62 -6.25
C ARG A 27 -8.38 -14.33 -4.97
N ARG A 28 -7.83 -13.96 -3.81
CA ARG A 28 -8.15 -14.58 -2.51
C ARG A 28 -9.30 -13.87 -1.79
N LEU A 29 -9.45 -12.57 -2.04
CA LEU A 29 -10.42 -11.68 -1.42
C LEU A 29 -11.25 -10.98 -2.52
N PRO A 30 -12.07 -11.73 -3.27
CA PRO A 30 -12.77 -11.19 -4.45
C PRO A 30 -13.86 -10.17 -4.11
N HIS A 31 -14.32 -10.14 -2.86
CA HIS A 31 -15.36 -9.23 -2.37
C HIS A 31 -14.81 -8.03 -1.60
N GLU A 32 -13.49 -7.87 -1.56
CA GLU A 32 -12.84 -6.76 -0.87
C GLU A 32 -12.55 -5.61 -1.84
N ASP A 33 -12.96 -4.41 -1.45
CA ASP A 33 -12.55 -3.18 -2.12
C ASP A 33 -11.08 -2.89 -1.80
N MET A 34 -10.33 -2.39 -2.79
CA MET A 34 -8.91 -2.15 -2.64
C MET A 34 -8.51 -0.80 -3.25
N VAL A 35 -7.66 -0.07 -2.52
CA VAL A 35 -7.03 1.17 -2.99
C VAL A 35 -5.54 0.91 -3.12
N TYR A 36 -4.97 1.16 -4.29
CA TYR A 36 -3.55 0.97 -4.55
C TYR A 36 -2.84 2.33 -4.67
N LEU A 37 -1.76 2.50 -3.91
CA LEU A 37 -0.87 3.64 -3.98
C LEU A 37 0.51 3.18 -4.48
N GLY A 38 0.85 3.55 -5.71
CA GLY A 38 2.19 3.36 -6.28
C GLY A 38 2.96 4.68 -6.24
N ASP A 39 4.08 4.72 -5.51
CA ASP A 39 4.87 5.93 -5.31
C ASP A 39 5.95 6.16 -6.38
N THR A 40 5.52 6.21 -7.64
CA THR A 40 6.41 6.26 -8.80
C THR A 40 7.26 7.54 -8.86
N ALA A 41 6.81 8.63 -8.23
CA ALA A 41 7.49 9.92 -8.23
C ALA A 41 8.83 9.90 -7.45
N ARG A 42 9.03 8.92 -6.56
CA ARG A 42 10.21 8.84 -5.67
C ARG A 42 11.10 7.61 -5.95
N LEU A 43 10.86 6.93 -7.06
CA LEU A 43 11.69 5.82 -7.52
C LEU A 43 13.12 6.26 -7.88
N PRO A 44 14.12 5.35 -7.80
CA PRO A 44 14.04 4.04 -7.16
C PRO A 44 14.26 4.15 -5.64
N PHE A 45 13.52 3.37 -4.85
CA PHE A 45 13.69 3.33 -3.40
C PHE A 45 15.00 2.66 -2.97
N GLY A 46 15.52 1.72 -3.76
CA GLY A 46 16.72 0.95 -3.43
C GLY A 46 18.01 1.77 -3.33
N THR A 47 18.03 3.01 -3.85
CA THR A 47 19.18 3.92 -3.71
C THR A 47 19.05 4.87 -2.53
N LYS A 48 17.96 4.78 -1.76
CA LYS A 48 17.67 5.68 -0.64
C LYS A 48 18.10 5.05 0.68
N SER A 49 18.37 5.89 1.66
CA SER A 49 18.64 5.42 3.02
C SER A 49 17.40 4.77 3.64
N ALA A 50 17.60 3.84 4.57
CA ALA A 50 16.50 3.22 5.32
C ALA A 50 15.59 4.28 5.96
N LYS A 51 16.16 5.31 6.59
CA LYS A 51 15.41 6.43 7.19
C LYS A 51 14.52 7.15 6.17
N THR A 52 15.02 7.36 4.95
CA THR A 52 14.25 7.98 3.86
C THR A 52 13.09 7.08 3.42
N VAL A 53 13.36 5.79 3.22
CA VAL A 53 12.33 4.81 2.83
C VAL A 53 11.23 4.71 3.90
N THR A 54 11.61 4.65 5.18
CA THR A 54 10.66 4.67 6.30
C THR A 54 9.81 5.94 6.27
N SER A 55 10.40 7.11 6.02
CA SER A 55 9.64 8.36 5.92
C SER A 55 8.62 8.31 4.79
N TYR A 56 8.98 7.79 3.62
CA TYR A 56 8.07 7.66 2.48
C TYR A 56 6.93 6.67 2.78
N ALA A 57 7.25 5.51 3.36
CA ALA A 57 6.27 4.52 3.78
C ALA A 57 5.28 5.10 4.80
N MET A 58 5.77 5.88 5.78
CA MET A 58 4.91 6.53 6.77
C MET A 58 4.00 7.60 6.16
N GLN A 59 4.48 8.35 5.17
CA GLN A 59 3.65 9.31 4.43
C GLN A 59 2.55 8.61 3.63
N ALA A 60 2.90 7.53 2.93
CA ALA A 60 1.95 6.69 2.21
C ALA A 60 0.90 6.06 3.14
N ALA A 61 1.32 5.54 4.30
CA ALA A 61 0.43 4.99 5.30
C ALA A 61 -0.56 6.04 5.82
N ARG A 62 -0.09 7.25 6.13
CA ARG A 62 -0.97 8.36 6.57
C ARG A 62 -1.95 8.77 5.48
N TYR A 63 -1.50 8.84 4.23
CA TYR A 63 -2.37 9.16 3.10
C TYR A 63 -3.48 8.12 2.95
N LEU A 64 -3.13 6.83 2.93
CA LEU A 64 -4.11 5.75 2.82
C LEU A 64 -5.05 5.68 4.04
N ALA A 65 -4.55 5.92 5.25
CA ALA A 65 -5.38 6.02 6.44
C ALA A 65 -6.42 7.15 6.30
N GLY A 66 -6.05 8.29 5.73
CA GLY A 66 -6.97 9.39 5.41
C GLY A 66 -8.02 9.05 4.34
N GLN A 67 -7.78 8.03 3.50
CA GLN A 67 -8.75 7.48 2.56
C GLN A 67 -9.73 6.48 3.23
N GLY A 68 -9.61 6.28 4.55
CA GLY A 68 -10.54 5.43 5.30
C GLY A 68 -10.35 3.93 5.08
N ILE A 69 -9.12 3.46 4.83
CA ILE A 69 -8.83 2.03 4.73
C ILE A 69 -9.06 1.30 6.06
N LYS A 70 -9.44 0.02 6.02
CA LYS A 70 -9.51 -0.85 7.21
C LYS A 70 -8.20 -1.59 7.51
N MET A 71 -7.34 -1.74 6.51
CA MET A 71 -6.10 -2.48 6.59
C MET A 71 -5.10 -1.93 5.57
N LEU A 72 -3.82 -1.88 5.94
CA LEU A 72 -2.72 -1.52 5.07
C LEU A 72 -1.88 -2.76 4.74
N VAL A 73 -1.58 -2.97 3.46
CA VAL A 73 -0.63 -3.95 2.95
C VAL A 73 0.55 -3.20 2.34
N VAL A 74 1.76 -3.48 2.81
CA VAL A 74 3.01 -2.98 2.21
C VAL A 74 3.51 -4.04 1.22
N ALA A 75 3.37 -3.76 -0.07
CA ALA A 75 3.75 -4.65 -1.17
C ALA A 75 5.18 -4.40 -1.69
N CYS A 76 5.88 -3.39 -1.18
CA CYS A 76 7.24 -3.04 -1.55
C CYS A 76 8.27 -3.77 -0.69
N ASN A 77 9.00 -4.72 -1.26
CA ASN A 77 10.05 -5.47 -0.53
C ASN A 77 11.13 -4.57 0.10
N THR A 78 11.41 -3.40 -0.49
CA THR A 78 12.40 -2.45 0.01
C THR A 78 11.90 -1.62 1.20
N ALA A 79 10.58 -1.52 1.35
CA ALA A 79 9.93 -0.73 2.41
C ALA A 79 9.27 -1.58 3.50
N SER A 80 9.21 -2.90 3.31
CA SER A 80 8.69 -3.89 4.26
C SER A 80 9.70 -4.24 5.36
#